data_AF-A0A530JTG1-F1
#
_entry.id   AF-A0A530JTG1-F1
#
_cell.length_a   1.000
_cell.length_b   1.000
_cell.length_c   1.000
_cell.angle_alpha   90.00
_cell.angle_beta   90.00
_cell.angle_gamma   90.00
#
_symmetry.space_group_name_H-M   'P 1'
#
loop_
_entity.id
_entity.type
_entity.pdbx_description
1 polymer ?
#
loop_
_entity_poly.entity_id
_entity_poly.type
_entity_poly.pdbx_seq_one_letter_code
_entity_poly.pdbx_strand_id
1 'polypeptide(L)' 'IEVTDEALSIDTIADVCLKGPGHYLGNEQTLKLMQTEYFYPAIGDRFSPKEWNEKGRPDILQRAIAEKKRVLA' A
#
# COMPACT_ATOMS: atom_id res chain seq x y z
N ILE A 1 -17.82 -1.88 2.73
CA ILE A 1 -16.96 -3.01 2.32
C ILE A 1 -17.76 -3.80 1.31
N GLU A 2 -17.24 -3.95 0.11
CA GLU A 2 -17.89 -4.71 -0.97
C GLU A 2 -17.78 -6.21 -0.68
N VAL A 3 -18.82 -6.97 -1.02
CA VAL A 3 -18.93 -8.41 -0.72
C VAL A 3 -19.35 -9.14 -2.00
N THR A 4 -18.38 -9.37 -2.88
CA THR A 4 -18.49 -10.22 -4.07
C THR A 4 -17.57 -11.42 -3.95
N ASP A 5 -17.76 -12.43 -4.79
CA ASP A 5 -16.90 -13.62 -4.81
C ASP A 5 -15.43 -13.26 -5.03
N GLU A 6 -15.14 -12.27 -5.88
CA GLU A 6 -13.78 -11.77 -6.08
C GLU A 6 -13.24 -11.09 -4.81
N ALA A 7 -14.05 -10.26 -4.13
CA ALA A 7 -13.64 -9.57 -2.91
C ALA A 7 -13.41 -10.53 -1.73
N LEU A 8 -14.02 -11.72 -1.76
CA LEU A 8 -13.77 -12.79 -0.79
C LEU A 8 -12.45 -13.53 -1.06
N SER A 9 -11.88 -13.45 -2.27
CA SER A 9 -10.58 -14.00 -2.64
C SER A 9 -10.38 -15.51 -2.42
N ILE A 10 -11.46 -16.29 -2.32
CA ILE A 10 -11.38 -17.73 -1.99
C ILE A 10 -10.56 -18.51 -3.03
N ASP A 11 -10.78 -18.25 -4.32
CA ASP A 11 -10.04 -18.90 -5.40
C ASP A 11 -8.56 -18.51 -5.39
N THR A 12 -8.25 -17.23 -5.16
CA THR A 12 -6.87 -16.73 -5.03
C THR A 12 -6.15 -17.37 -3.83
N ILE A 13 -6.83 -17.52 -2.70
CA ILE A 13 -6.29 -18.19 -1.51
C ILE A 13 -5.97 -19.66 -1.83
N ALA A 14 -6.90 -20.37 -2.47
CA ALA A 14 -6.70 -21.76 -2.84
C ALA A 14 -5.52 -21.93 -3.82
N ASP A 15 -5.43 -21.08 -4.84
CA ASP A 15 -4.34 -21.10 -5.82
C ASP A 15 -2.98 -20.89 -5.15
N VAL A 16 -2.84 -19.82 -4.36
CA VAL A 16 -1.57 -19.48 -3.70
C VAL A 16 -1.14 -20.55 -2.68
N CYS A 17 -2.08 -21.11 -1.92
CA CYS A 17 -1.76 -22.08 -0.86
C CYS A 17 -1.50 -23.50 -1.39
N LEU A 18 -2.19 -23.92 -2.45
CA LEU A 18 -2.10 -25.30 -2.94
C LEU A 18 -1.09 -25.47 -4.09
N LYS A 19 -0.81 -24.39 -4.83
CA LYS A 19 -0.03 -24.45 -6.09
C LYS A 19 1.01 -23.35 -6.21
N GLY A 20 0.77 -22.21 -5.57
CA GLY A 20 1.57 -21.00 -5.72
C GLY A 20 2.81 -20.92 -4.82
N PRO A 21 3.49 -19.76 -4.81
CA PRO A 21 4.75 -19.55 -4.11
C PRO A 21 4.59 -19.38 -2.58
N GLY A 22 3.40 -19.59 -2.03
CA GLY A 22 3.11 -19.38 -0.60
C GLY A 22 2.98 -17.91 -0.17
N HIS A 23 2.93 -16.96 -1.11
CA HIS A 23 2.69 -15.54 -0.83
C HIS A 23 1.85 -14.88 -1.94
N TYR A 24 1.18 -13.78 -1.59
CA TYR A 24 0.22 -13.10 -2.48
C TYR A 24 0.83 -11.94 -3.29
N LEU A 25 2.01 -11.45 -2.92
CA LEU A 25 2.57 -10.19 -3.47
C LEU A 25 2.67 -10.14 -5.01
N GLY A 26 2.92 -11.28 -5.66
CA GLY A 26 3.01 -11.38 -7.12
C GLY A 26 1.74 -11.89 -7.81
N ASN A 27 0.68 -12.18 -7.04
CA ASN A 27 -0.57 -12.68 -7.61
C ASN A 27 -1.30 -11.55 -8.35
N GLU A 28 -1.89 -11.86 -9.51
CA GLU A 28 -2.56 -10.90 -10.37
C GLU A 28 -3.65 -10.10 -9.65
N GLN A 29 -4.46 -10.76 -8.82
CA GLN A 29 -5.49 -10.08 -8.03
C GLN A 29 -4.87 -9.05 -7.08
N THR A 30 -3.78 -9.42 -6.39
CA THR A 30 -3.10 -8.51 -5.45
C THR A 30 -2.57 -7.28 -6.20
N LEU A 31 -1.94 -7.46 -7.35
CA LEU A 31 -1.43 -6.36 -8.17
C LEU A 31 -2.54 -5.41 -8.62
N LYS A 32 -3.71 -5.94 -9.02
CA LYS A 32 -4.88 -5.14 -9.38
C LYS A 32 -5.39 -4.33 -8.19
N LEU A 33 -5.61 -4.97 -7.05
CA LEU A 33 -6.13 -4.31 -5.84
C LEU A 33 -5.16 -3.27 -5.28
N MET A 34 -3.84 -3.47 -5.46
CA MET A 34 -2.84 -2.46 -5.14
C MET A 34 -2.98 -1.16 -5.93
N GLN A 35 -3.67 -1.16 -7.07
CA GLN A 35 -3.90 0.04 -7.86
C GLN A 35 -5.29 0.65 -7.62
N THR A 36 -6.25 -0.12 -7.07
CA THR A 36 -7.66 0.32 -6.97
C THR A 36 -8.15 0.46 -5.53
N GLU A 37 -7.82 -0.48 -4.64
CA GLU A 37 -8.46 -0.58 -3.30
C GLU A 37 -7.60 -0.04 -2.17
N TYR A 38 -6.27 0.02 -2.34
CA TYR A 38 -5.39 0.53 -1.29
C TYR A 38 -5.23 2.04 -1.37
N PHE A 39 -5.56 2.71 -0.27
CA PHE A 39 -5.23 4.11 -0.09
C PHE A 39 -3.74 4.27 0.25
N TYR A 40 -3.02 4.97 -0.61
CA TYR A 40 -1.63 5.38 -0.36
C TYR A 40 -1.63 6.85 0.13
N PRO A 41 -1.40 7.10 1.43
CA PRO A 41 -1.52 8.44 1.98
C PRO A 41 -0.44 9.37 1.41
N ALA A 42 -0.84 10.55 0.94
CA ALA A 42 0.09 11.54 0.39
C ALA A 42 1.12 12.04 1.43
N ILE A 43 0.71 12.16 2.70
CA ILE A 43 1.52 12.76 3.76
C ILE A 43 2.14 11.71 4.69
N GLY A 44 1.48 10.57 4.89
CA GLY A 44 1.92 9.52 5.82
C GLY A 44 3.29 8.97 5.44
N ASP A 45 4.16 8.84 6.44
CA ASP A 45 5.44 8.16 6.26
C ASP A 45 5.26 6.64 6.38
N ARG A 46 5.82 5.90 5.42
CA ARG A 46 5.79 4.43 5.36
C ARG A 46 7.19 3.82 5.31
N PHE A 47 8.23 4.63 5.56
CA PHE A 47 9.59 4.16 5.69
C PHE A 47 9.73 3.22 6.88
N SER A 48 10.64 2.26 6.77
CA SER A 48 11.07 1.52 7.94
C SER A 48 11.70 2.47 8.97
N PRO A 49 11.74 2.11 10.27
CA PRO A 49 12.39 2.94 11.29
C PRO A 49 13.84 3.30 10.97
N LYS A 50 14.56 2.41 10.28
CA LYS A 50 15.94 2.66 9.83
C LYS A 50 15.98 3.76 8.77
N GLU A 51 15.21 3.60 7.69
CA GLU A 51 15.16 4.58 6.60
C GLU A 51 14.64 5.95 7.07
N TRP A 52 13.66 5.98 7.98
CA TRP A 52 13.17 7.22 8.58
C TRP A 52 14.28 7.96 9.35
N ASN A 53 15.10 7.23 10.11
CA ASN A 53 16.27 7.79 10.80
C ASN A 53 17.34 8.29 9.82
N GLU A 54 17.65 7.50 8.78
CA GLU A 54 18.62 7.86 7.73
C GLU A 54 18.20 9.11 6.95
N LYS A 55 16.88 9.33 6.81
CA LYS A 55 16.29 10.53 6.20
C LYS A 55 16.17 11.72 7.16
N GLY A 56 16.81 11.65 8.33
CA GLY A 56 16.87 12.76 9.27
C GLY A 56 15.60 12.94 10.09
N ARG A 57 14.80 11.88 10.25
CA ARG A 57 13.59 11.87 11.10
C ARG A 57 12.54 12.87 10.63
N PRO A 58 12.06 12.75 9.37
CA PRO A 58 11.12 13.72 8.81
C PRO A 58 9.85 13.83 9.65
N ASP A 59 9.48 15.08 9.95
CA ASP A 59 8.27 15.43 10.68
C ASP A 59 7.07 15.55 9.74
N ILE A 60 5.91 15.05 10.20
CA ILE A 60 4.70 14.96 9.38
C ILE A 60 4.11 16.34 9.04
N LEU A 61 4.22 17.33 9.93
CA LEU A 61 3.73 18.69 9.66
C LEU A 61 4.58 19.38 8.61
N GLN A 62 5.90 19.17 8.64
CA GLN A 62 6.80 19.71 7.62
C GLN A 62 6.46 19.16 6.23
N ARG A 63 6.17 17.85 6.13
CA ARG A 63 5.70 17.22 4.88
C ARG A 63 4.37 17.81 4.41
N ALA A 64 3.40 18.00 5.32
CA ALA A 64 2.13 18.62 5.00
C ALA A 64 2.28 20.07 4.49
N ILE A 65 3.15 20.87 5.13
CA ILE A 65 3.44 22.25 4.71
C ILE A 65 4.06 22.27 3.31
N ALA A 66 5.00 21.38 3.03
CA ALA A 66 5.64 21.26 1.71
C ALA A 66 4.62 20.88 0.63
N GLU A 67 3.77 19.88 0.90
CA GLU A 67 2.74 19.44 -0.06
C GLU A 67 1.70 20.53 -0.31
N LYS A 68 1.23 21.21 0.75
CA LYS A 68 0.33 22.37 0.62
C LYS A 68 0.94 23.44 -0.28
N LYS A 69 2.23 23.77 -0.11
CA LYS A 69 2.91 24.75 -0.97
C LYS A 69 2.99 24.27 -2.43
N ARG A 70 3.25 22.98 -2.66
CA ARG A 70 3.31 22.38 -4.01
C ARG A 70 1.97 22.44 -4.73
N VAL A 71 0.87 22.17 -4.02
CA VAL A 71 -0.50 22.16 -4.59
C VAL A 71 -1.02 23.57 -4.89
N LEU A 72 -0.57 24.58 -4.14
CA LEU A 72 -1.01 25.98 -4.31
C LEU A 72 -0.14 26.81 -5.26
N ALA A 73 0.97 26.24 -5.76
CA ALA A 73 1.87 26.88 -6.73
C ALA A 73 1.37 26.68 -8.16
#